data_AF-A0AA51ZVI7-F1
#
_entry.id   AF-A0AA51ZVI7-F1
#
_cell.length_a   1.000
_cell.length_b   1.000
_cell.length_c   1.000
_cell.angle_alpha   90.00
_cell.angle_beta   90.00
_cell.angle_gamma   90.00
#
_symmetry.space_group_name_H-M   'P 1'
#
loop_
_entity.id
_entity.type
_entity.pdbx_description
1 polymer ?
#
loop_
_entity_poly.entity_id
_entity_poly.type
_entity_poly.pdbx_seq_one_letter_code
_entity_poly.pdbx_strand_id
1 'polypeptide(L)'
;MFKIFHNVKRLTLYNVGARPGAGRDISFQSFFGKGVQDGLSLLEQGTLIKNNIFGVGFKNGEKISLGCSIKGKVWSYLRGNLNELTQWCESIGDALDDPNINPNTVLENTLVPEIITQRPNVAPIAVEWHYKMFQYSENRYIISINGNDYDLSNSELNIVDSPADSPLRFCFKCKDYIINYELVLGSKSVNSKPEAFFEVKKKSTEDPIITYGSTRESLTYFLQKYTPTFWFANGAQLFQNNLVTPKESVDGISLKNIIPMNWNGVSIRKESQGIAPYETDSIQYHFINEVHKDFEIIYDDDGSGEIADVIGINNGDKTIDIHLFHLKYAKNGRTSNDISNFYEVCGQAQKSLNWKYRDGKDFFNHLLRRVTKSKNDVTCSRIIKGNEEDLELLLNAAKWTKEMKFHIYIVQPSLVKNEASKSILLLLGNTQHYLQTVGNVELKVYSS
;
A
#
# COMPACT_ATOMS: atom_id res chain seq x y z
N MET A 1 -32.23 -3.36 0.90
CA MET A 1 -31.39 -2.23 0.43
C MET A 1 -29.94 -2.33 0.89
N PHE A 2 -29.61 -2.22 2.19
CA PHE A 2 -28.20 -2.20 2.64
C PHE A 2 -27.38 -3.49 2.36
N LYS A 3 -28.04 -4.56 1.92
CA LYS A 3 -27.42 -5.79 1.41
C LYS A 3 -26.40 -5.53 0.28
N ILE A 4 -26.54 -4.44 -0.48
CA ILE A 4 -25.59 -4.09 -1.55
C ILE A 4 -24.15 -3.86 -1.06
N PHE A 5 -23.96 -3.61 0.24
CA PHE A 5 -22.65 -3.46 0.86
C PHE A 5 -22.05 -4.80 1.32
N HIS A 6 -22.71 -5.91 1.02
CA HIS A 6 -22.19 -7.24 1.33
C HIS A 6 -20.86 -7.50 0.60
N ASN A 7 -19.91 -8.08 1.33
CA ASN A 7 -18.53 -8.33 0.89
C ASN A 7 -17.76 -7.08 0.45
N VAL A 8 -18.22 -5.88 0.83
CA VAL A 8 -17.44 -4.66 0.68
C VAL A 8 -16.53 -4.52 1.90
N LYS A 9 -15.24 -4.76 1.68
CA LYS A 9 -14.21 -4.70 2.71
C LYS A 9 -13.65 -3.29 2.82
N ARG A 10 -13.10 -2.96 4.00
CA ARG A 10 -12.50 -1.66 4.31
C ARG A 10 -13.43 -0.47 3.95
N LEU A 11 -14.73 -0.61 4.21
CA LEU A 11 -15.73 0.38 3.82
C LEU A 11 -15.53 1.67 4.64
N THR A 12 -15.30 2.79 3.97
CA THR A 12 -15.26 4.12 4.58
C THR A 12 -16.52 4.87 4.17
N LEU A 13 -17.31 5.27 5.16
CA LEU A 13 -18.55 6.01 4.91
C LEU A 13 -18.28 7.52 4.87
N TYR A 14 -18.83 8.19 3.87
CA TYR A 14 -18.69 9.65 3.71
C TYR A 14 -19.99 10.40 4.00
N ASN A 15 -21.12 9.72 3.84
CA ASN A 15 -22.44 10.26 4.13
C ASN A 15 -23.28 9.17 4.80
N VAL A 16 -23.81 9.50 5.97
CA VAL A 16 -24.76 8.66 6.69
C VAL A 16 -26.00 9.52 6.99
N GLY A 17 -27.11 9.18 6.36
CA GLY A 17 -28.42 9.68 6.70
C GLY A 17 -29.15 8.69 7.59
N ALA A 18 -29.75 9.18 8.66
CA ALA A 18 -30.43 8.37 9.65
C ALA A 18 -31.72 9.05 10.17
N ARG A 19 -32.58 8.29 10.84
CA ARG A 19 -33.80 8.78 11.47
C ARG A 19 -33.86 8.33 12.93
N PRO A 20 -34.41 9.12 13.86
CA PRO A 20 -34.66 8.64 15.22
C PRO A 20 -35.63 7.45 15.24
N GLY A 21 -35.41 6.49 16.14
CA GLY A 21 -36.26 5.30 16.26
C GLY A 21 -37.64 5.52 16.89
N ALA A 22 -37.88 6.67 17.53
CA ALA A 22 -39.16 7.04 18.15
C ALA A 22 -39.48 8.52 17.90
N GLY A 23 -40.77 8.83 17.75
CA GLY A 23 -41.32 10.14 17.38
C GLY A 23 -40.72 11.32 18.15
N ARG A 24 -39.74 11.97 17.53
CA ARG A 24 -39.15 13.25 17.95
C ARG A 24 -39.38 14.25 16.80
N ASP A 25 -39.33 15.55 17.11
CA ASP A 25 -39.50 16.63 16.12
C ASP A 25 -38.49 16.55 14.95
N ILE A 26 -37.35 15.88 15.17
CA ILE A 26 -36.33 15.64 14.17
C ILE A 26 -36.72 14.41 13.33
N SER A 27 -37.15 14.64 12.09
CA SER A 27 -37.54 13.58 11.16
C SER A 27 -36.37 12.94 10.40
N PHE A 28 -35.21 13.61 10.36
CA PHE A 28 -34.03 13.16 9.61
C PHE A 28 -32.76 13.85 10.12
N GLN A 29 -31.65 13.09 10.15
CA GLN A 29 -30.33 13.60 10.44
C GLN A 29 -29.35 13.12 9.36
N SER A 30 -28.48 14.02 8.90
CA SER A 30 -27.39 13.70 7.99
C SER A 30 -26.06 13.97 8.65
N PHE A 31 -25.15 13.03 8.49
CA PHE A 31 -23.78 13.11 8.97
C PHE A 31 -22.83 13.11 7.78
N PHE A 32 -21.91 14.08 7.78
CA PHE A 32 -20.93 14.29 6.71
C PHE A 32 -19.54 14.48 7.31
N GLY A 33 -18.51 14.03 6.58
CA GLY A 33 -17.11 14.22 7.00
C GLY A 33 -16.86 13.65 8.40
N LYS A 34 -16.28 14.47 9.30
CA LYS A 34 -15.99 14.06 10.69
C LYS A 34 -17.22 13.62 11.48
N GLY A 35 -18.41 14.14 11.15
CA GLY A 35 -19.66 13.78 11.85
C GLY A 35 -20.16 12.37 11.53
N VAL A 36 -19.61 11.69 10.51
CA VAL A 36 -20.02 10.31 10.17
C VAL A 36 -19.79 9.35 11.34
N GLN A 37 -18.72 9.56 12.12
CA GLN A 37 -18.41 8.72 13.28
C GLN A 37 -19.50 8.80 14.35
N ASP A 38 -19.97 10.01 14.67
CA ASP A 38 -21.08 10.21 15.61
C ASP A 38 -22.35 9.52 15.11
N GLY A 39 -22.64 9.68 13.81
CA GLY A 39 -23.76 9.00 13.17
C GLY A 39 -23.67 7.48 13.26
N LEU A 40 -22.48 6.91 13.06
CA LEU A 40 -22.26 5.46 13.16
C LEU A 40 -22.42 4.95 14.58
N SER A 41 -21.83 5.63 15.57
CA SER A 41 -22.00 5.26 16.98
C SER A 41 -23.47 5.25 17.39
N LEU A 42 -24.25 6.24 16.95
CA LEU A 42 -25.69 6.33 17.25
C LEU A 42 -26.50 5.25 16.51
N LEU A 43 -26.08 4.82 15.32
CA LEU A 43 -26.69 3.69 14.60
C LEU A 43 -26.37 2.35 15.27
N GLU A 44 -25.13 2.13 15.70
CA GLU A 44 -24.70 0.92 16.42
C GLU A 44 -25.39 0.77 17.78
N GLN A 45 -25.60 1.89 18.49
CA GLN A 45 -26.35 1.92 19.76
C GLN A 45 -27.87 1.75 19.58
N GLY A 46 -28.38 1.71 18.33
CA GLY A 46 -29.80 1.62 18.04
C GLY A 46 -30.60 2.91 18.29
N THR A 47 -29.92 4.02 18.61
CA THR A 47 -30.54 5.34 18.82
C THR A 47 -31.10 5.91 17.52
N LEU A 48 -30.44 5.61 16.40
CA LEU A 48 -30.84 5.99 15.05
C LEU A 48 -31.08 4.75 14.17
N ILE A 49 -31.93 4.92 13.17
CA ILE A 49 -32.25 3.93 12.14
C ILE A 49 -31.65 4.40 10.81
N LYS A 50 -30.96 3.48 10.11
CA LYS A 50 -30.34 3.74 8.80
C LYS A 50 -31.39 4.22 7.77
N ASN A 51 -31.12 5.34 7.10
CA ASN A 51 -31.98 5.87 6.02
C ASN A 51 -31.27 5.87 4.67
N ASN A 52 -30.07 6.47 4.59
CA ASN A 52 -29.24 6.42 3.39
C ASN A 52 -27.77 6.37 3.79
N ILE A 53 -26.97 5.64 3.02
CA ILE A 53 -25.54 5.50 3.27
C ILE A 53 -24.81 5.61 1.94
N PHE A 54 -23.67 6.28 1.95
CA PHE A 54 -22.71 6.26 0.84
C PHE A 54 -21.29 6.08 1.38
N GLY A 55 -20.54 5.21 0.73
CA GLY A 55 -19.17 4.91 1.08
C GLY A 55 -18.34 4.38 -0.07
N VAL A 56 -17.04 4.26 0.20
CA VAL A 56 -16.04 3.70 -0.71
C VAL A 56 -15.33 2.56 0.01
N GLY A 57 -15.09 1.46 -0.68
CA GLY A 57 -14.40 0.29 -0.15
C GLY A 57 -13.82 -0.55 -1.27
N PHE A 58 -13.52 -1.81 -0.97
CA PHE A 58 -12.94 -2.76 -1.92
C PHE A 58 -13.81 -4.01 -2.01
N LYS A 59 -14.01 -4.49 -3.24
CA LYS A 59 -14.68 -5.76 -3.52
C LYS A 59 -13.87 -6.47 -4.60
N ASN A 60 -13.43 -7.70 -4.33
CA ASN A 60 -12.60 -8.50 -5.24
C ASN A 60 -11.33 -7.78 -5.75
N GLY A 61 -10.70 -6.97 -4.90
CA GLY A 61 -9.50 -6.23 -5.28
C GLY A 61 -9.74 -4.97 -6.10
N GLU A 62 -11.01 -4.61 -6.34
CA GLU A 62 -11.39 -3.41 -7.06
C GLU A 62 -11.98 -2.36 -6.12
N LYS A 63 -11.57 -1.11 -6.33
CA LYS A 63 -12.09 0.02 -5.56
C LYS A 63 -13.49 0.35 -6.05
N ILE A 64 -14.46 0.30 -5.16
CA ILE A 64 -15.86 0.58 -5.48
C ILE A 64 -16.40 1.75 -4.65
N SER A 65 -17.35 2.48 -5.23
CA SER A 65 -18.18 3.43 -4.49
C SER A 65 -19.63 2.97 -4.56
N LEU A 66 -20.33 2.96 -3.44
CA LEU A 66 -21.72 2.54 -3.38
C LEU A 66 -22.52 3.43 -2.44
N GLY A 67 -23.74 3.73 -2.86
CA GLY A 67 -24.73 4.36 -2.00
C GLY A 67 -26.10 3.74 -2.19
N CYS A 68 -26.86 3.66 -1.11
CA CYS A 68 -28.27 3.31 -1.18
C CYS A 68 -29.12 4.09 -0.18
N SER A 69 -30.42 4.11 -0.43
CA SER A 69 -31.44 4.59 0.51
C SER A 69 -32.48 3.51 0.79
N ILE A 70 -33.16 3.61 1.93
CA ILE A 70 -34.31 2.76 2.26
C ILE A 70 -35.47 2.89 1.26
N LYS A 71 -35.51 4.00 0.50
CA LYS A 71 -36.51 4.25 -0.56
C LYS A 71 -36.16 3.59 -1.90
N GLY A 72 -35.22 2.64 -1.93
CA GLY A 72 -34.91 1.87 -3.13
C GLY A 72 -33.95 2.53 -4.11
N LYS A 73 -33.43 3.74 -3.83
CA LYS A 73 -32.40 4.36 -4.68
C LYS A 73 -31.05 3.72 -4.41
N VAL A 74 -30.32 3.38 -5.47
CA VAL A 74 -28.92 2.91 -5.46
C VAL A 74 -28.10 3.78 -6.42
N TRP A 75 -26.88 4.14 -6.06
CA TRP A 75 -26.00 4.96 -6.90
C TRP A 75 -24.52 4.65 -6.65
N SER A 76 -23.67 5.07 -7.59
CA SER A 76 -22.21 4.94 -7.57
C SER A 76 -21.57 6.13 -8.28
N TYR A 77 -20.33 6.47 -7.94
CA TYR A 77 -19.48 7.43 -8.66
C TYR A 77 -18.46 6.75 -9.57
N LEU A 78 -18.55 5.43 -9.74
CA LEU A 78 -17.75 4.69 -10.72
C LEU A 78 -18.07 5.18 -12.14
N ARG A 79 -17.05 5.22 -12.99
CA ARG A 79 -17.18 5.47 -14.42
C ARG A 79 -16.94 4.16 -15.14
N GLY A 80 -17.71 3.91 -16.20
CA GLY A 80 -17.57 2.71 -16.99
C GLY A 80 -18.33 2.79 -18.31
N ASN A 81 -18.14 1.77 -19.14
CA ASN A 81 -18.88 1.55 -20.37
C ASN A 81 -20.25 0.89 -20.11
N LEU A 82 -21.05 0.70 -21.17
CA LEU A 82 -22.40 0.13 -21.05
C LEU A 82 -22.42 -1.30 -20.51
N ASN A 83 -21.43 -2.12 -20.86
CA ASN A 83 -21.33 -3.49 -20.37
C ASN A 83 -21.04 -3.51 -18.86
N GLU A 84 -20.12 -2.67 -18.40
CA GLU A 84 -19.81 -2.51 -16.97
C GLU A 84 -21.02 -2.01 -16.17
N LEU A 85 -21.83 -1.11 -16.74
CA LEU A 85 -23.08 -0.67 -16.12
C LEU A 85 -24.09 -1.82 -15.95
N THR A 86 -24.25 -2.66 -16.98
CA THR A 86 -25.15 -3.83 -16.92
C THR A 86 -24.70 -4.81 -15.86
N GLN A 87 -23.41 -5.19 -15.86
CA GLN A 87 -22.83 -6.08 -14.87
C GLN A 87 -22.96 -5.53 -13.45
N TRP A 88 -22.77 -4.22 -13.28
CA TRP A 88 -22.98 -3.56 -11.99
C TRP A 88 -24.44 -3.69 -11.54
N CYS A 89 -25.41 -3.39 -12.40
CA CYS A 89 -26.84 -3.53 -12.08
C CYS A 89 -27.23 -4.97 -11.70
N GLU A 90 -26.73 -5.98 -12.42
CA GLU A 90 -26.93 -7.40 -12.11
C GLU A 90 -26.37 -7.72 -10.72
N SER A 91 -25.13 -7.32 -10.43
CA SER A 91 -24.49 -7.57 -9.14
C SER A 91 -25.23 -6.92 -7.95
N ILE A 92 -25.91 -5.80 -8.20
CA ILE A 92 -26.76 -5.14 -7.21
C ILE A 92 -28.06 -5.92 -7.01
N GLY A 93 -28.67 -6.42 -8.09
CA GLY A 93 -29.85 -7.28 -8.05
C GLY A 93 -29.59 -8.55 -7.24
N ASP A 94 -28.52 -9.28 -7.57
CA ASP A 94 -28.12 -10.51 -6.87
C ASP A 94 -27.99 -10.30 -5.35
N ALA A 95 -27.33 -9.21 -4.96
CA ALA A 95 -27.15 -8.87 -3.55
C ALA A 95 -28.46 -8.49 -2.84
N LEU A 96 -29.43 -7.89 -3.54
CA LEU A 96 -30.71 -7.51 -2.96
C LEU A 96 -31.63 -8.72 -2.78
N ASP A 97 -31.63 -9.63 -3.76
CA ASP A 97 -32.51 -10.79 -3.83
C ASP A 97 -32.04 -11.94 -2.94
N ASP A 98 -30.74 -12.04 -2.62
CA ASP A 98 -30.23 -13.10 -1.74
C ASP A 98 -30.78 -12.97 -0.29
N PRO A 99 -31.60 -13.91 0.19
CA PRO A 99 -32.17 -13.86 1.54
C PRO A 99 -31.15 -14.08 2.65
N ASN A 100 -29.98 -14.64 2.34
CA ASN A 100 -28.94 -14.96 3.33
C ASN A 100 -28.07 -13.76 3.69
N ILE A 101 -28.16 -12.66 2.94
CA ILE A 101 -27.37 -11.46 3.20
C ILE A 101 -28.02 -10.63 4.31
N ASN A 102 -27.33 -10.53 5.44
CA ASN A 102 -27.70 -9.65 6.54
C ASN A 102 -27.40 -8.16 6.18
N PRO A 103 -28.40 -7.26 6.14
CA PRO A 103 -28.21 -5.83 5.83
C PRO A 103 -27.49 -5.03 6.94
N ASN A 104 -27.18 -5.63 8.08
CA ASN A 104 -26.35 -5.02 9.15
C ASN A 104 -24.85 -5.15 8.90
N THR A 105 -24.43 -6.01 7.97
CA THR A 105 -23.02 -6.17 7.54
C THR A 105 -22.36 -4.87 7.08
N VAL A 106 -23.13 -3.87 6.65
CA VAL A 106 -22.62 -2.54 6.29
C VAL A 106 -21.92 -1.84 7.46
N LEU A 107 -22.41 -1.98 8.70
CA LEU A 107 -21.79 -1.35 9.87
C LEU A 107 -20.58 -2.15 10.37
N GLU A 108 -20.69 -3.48 10.35
CA GLU A 108 -19.61 -4.40 10.75
C GLU A 108 -18.32 -4.15 9.97
N ASN A 109 -18.41 -3.93 8.65
CA ASN A 109 -17.25 -3.71 7.79
C ASN A 109 -16.83 -2.25 7.64
N THR A 110 -17.50 -1.32 8.32
CA THR A 110 -17.14 0.10 8.27
C THR A 110 -15.90 0.37 9.12
N LEU A 111 -14.88 0.95 8.49
CA LEU A 111 -13.69 1.46 9.16
C LEU A 111 -14.02 2.79 9.81
N VAL A 112 -13.80 2.87 11.12
CA VAL A 112 -14.00 4.09 11.91
C VAL A 112 -12.63 4.59 12.32
N PRO A 113 -12.18 5.77 11.82
CA PRO A 113 -10.94 6.36 12.27
C PRO A 113 -11.01 6.76 13.75
N GLU A 114 -10.00 6.41 14.51
CA GLU A 114 -9.76 6.88 15.87
C GLU A 114 -8.82 8.09 15.81
N ILE A 115 -9.21 9.21 16.43
CA ILE A 115 -8.33 10.38 16.55
C ILE A 115 -7.36 10.13 17.70
N ILE A 116 -6.09 9.96 17.38
CA ILE A 116 -5.01 9.72 18.34
C ILE A 116 -4.12 10.96 18.49
N THR A 117 -3.66 11.18 19.72
CA THR A 117 -2.74 12.27 20.09
C THR A 117 -1.37 11.73 20.53
N GLN A 118 -1.20 10.42 20.53
CA GLN A 118 0.04 9.72 20.87
C GLN A 118 0.30 8.64 19.83
N ARG A 119 1.57 8.31 19.62
CA ARG A 119 1.98 7.23 18.71
C ARG A 119 1.33 5.90 19.14
N PRO A 120 0.77 5.10 18.21
CA PRO A 120 0.24 3.79 18.56
C PRO A 120 1.38 2.85 18.98
N ASN A 121 1.13 1.99 19.98
CA ASN A 121 2.09 0.98 20.43
C ASN A 121 2.13 -0.24 19.49
N VAL A 122 2.40 0.00 18.21
CA VAL A 122 2.53 -1.00 17.16
C VAL A 122 3.71 -0.61 16.29
N ALA A 123 4.50 -1.58 15.85
CA ALA A 123 5.64 -1.33 14.97
C ALA A 123 5.17 -0.79 13.60
N PRO A 124 5.68 0.38 13.15
CA PRO A 124 5.47 0.83 11.79
C PRO A 124 6.28 -0.06 10.83
N ILE A 125 5.69 -0.42 9.70
CA ILE A 125 6.32 -1.29 8.68
C ILE A 125 6.60 -0.55 7.38
N ALA A 126 5.84 0.51 7.11
CA ALA A 126 6.05 1.35 5.95
C ALA A 126 5.52 2.76 6.20
N VAL A 127 6.05 3.69 5.43
CA VAL A 127 5.55 5.05 5.26
C VAL A 127 5.53 5.33 3.77
N GLU A 128 4.51 6.02 3.30
CA GLU A 128 4.39 6.35 1.89
C GLU A 128 3.88 7.76 1.68
N TRP A 129 4.27 8.33 0.54
CA TRP A 129 3.76 9.58 0.03
C TRP A 129 2.23 9.62 0.09
N HIS A 130 1.70 10.82 0.31
CA HIS A 130 0.26 11.02 0.25
C HIS A 130 -0.26 10.63 -1.15
N TYR A 131 -1.37 9.88 -1.20
CA TYR A 131 -1.88 9.24 -2.43
C TYR A 131 -2.02 10.17 -3.66
N LYS A 132 -2.24 11.47 -3.44
CA LYS A 132 -2.28 12.50 -4.49
C LYS A 132 -1.03 12.54 -5.36
N MET A 133 0.13 12.15 -4.82
CA MET A 133 1.38 12.13 -5.57
C MET A 133 1.37 11.06 -6.68
N PHE A 134 0.57 10.01 -6.53
CA PHE A 134 0.46 8.91 -7.49
C PHE A 134 -0.65 9.11 -8.53
N GLN A 135 -1.36 10.24 -8.50
CA GLN A 135 -2.39 10.57 -9.49
C GLN A 135 -1.80 11.11 -10.79
N TYR A 136 -0.48 11.28 -10.85
CA TYR A 136 0.22 11.88 -11.97
C TYR A 136 1.53 11.14 -12.23
N SER A 137 2.16 11.44 -13.36
CA SER A 137 3.48 10.90 -13.69
C SER A 137 4.52 11.26 -12.63
N GLU A 138 5.48 10.37 -12.43
CA GLU A 138 6.49 10.44 -11.37
C GLU A 138 7.34 11.72 -11.41
N ASN A 139 7.58 12.24 -12.61
CA ASN A 139 8.34 13.46 -12.87
C ASN A 139 7.55 14.77 -12.65
N ARG A 140 6.27 14.69 -12.22
CA ARG A 140 5.48 15.89 -11.91
C ARG A 140 6.00 16.63 -10.68
N TYR A 141 6.54 15.89 -9.72
CA TYR A 141 7.04 16.40 -8.45
C TYR A 141 8.56 16.33 -8.47
N ILE A 142 9.20 17.50 -8.56
CA ILE A 142 10.66 17.60 -8.57
C ILE A 142 11.11 18.08 -7.20
N ILE A 143 11.95 17.30 -6.53
CA ILE A 143 12.58 17.62 -5.25
C ILE A 143 14.03 18.05 -5.54
N SER A 144 14.32 19.33 -5.35
CA SER A 144 15.66 19.91 -5.54
C SER A 144 16.40 20.00 -4.20
N ILE A 145 17.63 19.50 -4.14
CA ILE A 145 18.52 19.56 -2.97
C ILE A 145 19.91 19.99 -3.44
N ASN A 146 20.40 21.14 -2.97
CA ASN A 146 21.74 21.68 -3.29
C ASN A 146 22.07 21.70 -4.80
N GLY A 147 21.08 21.90 -5.67
CA GLY A 147 21.25 21.96 -7.12
C GLY A 147 21.05 20.64 -7.87
N ASN A 148 20.86 19.52 -7.15
CA ASN A 148 20.48 18.23 -7.74
C ASN A 148 18.96 18.04 -7.68
N ASP A 149 18.39 17.48 -8.74
CA ASP A 149 16.95 17.22 -8.84
C ASP A 149 16.64 15.72 -8.73
N TYR A 150 15.62 15.41 -7.94
CA TYR A 150 15.08 14.08 -7.71
C TYR A 150 13.57 14.08 -7.99
N ASP A 151 13.01 12.92 -8.29
CA ASP A 151 11.56 12.75 -8.48
C ASP A 151 11.10 11.42 -7.89
N LEU A 152 9.82 11.07 -8.06
CA LEU A 152 9.28 9.83 -7.49
C LEU A 152 9.88 8.55 -8.08
N SER A 153 10.53 8.63 -9.25
CA SER A 153 11.17 7.47 -9.87
C SER A 153 12.54 7.15 -9.28
N ASN A 154 13.13 8.04 -8.48
CA ASN A 154 14.46 7.84 -7.89
C ASN A 154 14.55 8.23 -6.40
N SER A 155 13.40 8.40 -5.76
CA SER A 155 13.30 8.74 -4.35
C SER A 155 12.10 8.08 -3.67
N GLU A 156 12.19 7.92 -2.35
CA GLU A 156 11.20 7.21 -1.56
C GLU A 156 11.12 7.74 -0.12
N LEU A 157 10.05 7.37 0.58
CA LEU A 157 9.95 7.52 2.03
C LEU A 157 10.21 6.19 2.72
N ASN A 158 11.01 6.21 3.79
CA ASN A 158 11.33 5.03 4.57
C ASN A 158 11.13 5.26 6.07
N ILE A 159 10.78 4.19 6.78
CA ILE A 159 10.71 4.20 8.24
C ILE A 159 12.13 4.33 8.79
N VAL A 160 12.27 5.17 9.82
CA VAL A 160 13.49 5.25 10.62
C VAL A 160 13.15 4.70 12.00
N ASP A 161 13.91 3.68 12.42
CA ASP A 161 13.71 3.07 13.72
C ASP A 161 13.82 4.10 14.84
N SER A 162 12.89 4.02 15.77
CA SER A 162 12.70 4.99 16.84
C SER A 162 12.16 4.29 18.08
N PRO A 163 12.66 4.62 19.28
CA PRO A 163 12.11 4.12 20.54
C PRO A 163 10.59 4.27 20.64
N ALA A 164 9.92 3.34 21.32
CA ALA A 164 8.45 3.30 21.39
C ALA A 164 7.82 4.55 22.03
N ASP A 165 8.56 5.23 22.90
CA ASP A 165 8.19 6.47 23.59
C ASP A 165 8.52 7.74 22.80
N SER A 166 9.10 7.61 21.60
CA SER A 166 9.46 8.73 20.73
C SER A 166 8.51 8.89 19.54
N PRO A 167 8.41 10.10 18.95
CA PRO A 167 7.63 10.33 17.75
C PRO A 167 7.98 9.34 16.62
N LEU A 168 7.02 9.09 15.73
CA LEU A 168 7.29 8.29 14.54
C LEU A 168 8.36 9.00 13.70
N ARG A 169 9.42 8.28 13.33
CA ARG A 169 10.48 8.80 12.47
C ARG A 169 10.40 8.18 11.08
N PHE A 170 10.68 9.02 10.09
CA PHE A 170 10.79 8.62 8.70
C PHE A 170 11.84 9.46 8.00
N CYS A 171 12.29 9.03 6.84
CA CYS A 171 13.18 9.83 6.00
C CYS A 171 12.68 9.89 4.56
N PHE A 172 13.01 11.00 3.90
CA PHE A 172 13.12 11.05 2.45
C PHE A 172 14.49 10.53 2.06
N LYS A 173 14.55 9.53 1.19
CA LYS A 173 15.79 8.92 0.70
C LYS A 173 15.83 9.01 -0.82
N CYS A 174 16.95 9.48 -1.35
CA CYS A 174 17.30 9.40 -2.76
C CYS A 174 18.73 8.86 -2.89
N LYS A 175 19.34 8.98 -4.07
CA LYS A 175 20.70 8.49 -4.32
C LYS A 175 21.73 9.13 -3.38
N ASP A 176 21.66 10.44 -3.19
CA ASP A 176 22.73 11.21 -2.54
C ASP A 176 22.36 11.74 -1.14
N TYR A 177 21.08 11.72 -0.78
CA TYR A 177 20.60 12.34 0.45
C TYR A 177 19.65 11.43 1.25
N ILE A 178 19.75 11.55 2.57
CA ILE A 178 18.79 11.03 3.55
C ILE A 178 18.35 12.18 4.46
N ILE A 179 17.10 12.60 4.31
CA ILE A 179 16.53 13.72 5.06
C ILE A 179 15.56 13.17 6.10
N ASN A 180 15.90 13.29 7.37
CA ASN A 180 15.14 12.72 8.48
C ASN A 180 14.04 13.66 8.95
N TYR A 181 12.90 13.08 9.30
CA TYR A 181 11.70 13.76 9.78
C TYR A 181 11.09 13.02 11.00
N GLU A 182 10.35 13.75 11.83
CA GLU A 182 9.48 13.23 12.88
C GLU A 182 8.02 13.62 12.60
N LEU A 183 7.10 12.68 12.74
CA LEU A 183 5.66 12.96 12.87
C LEU A 183 5.30 13.03 14.36
N VAL A 184 5.08 14.25 14.85
CA VAL A 184 4.66 14.51 16.23
C VAL A 184 3.14 14.56 16.28
N LEU A 185 2.54 13.79 17.18
CA LEU A 185 1.11 13.85 17.49
C LEU A 185 0.93 14.50 18.86
N GLY A 186 -0.16 15.24 19.04
CA GLY A 186 -0.48 15.82 20.34
C GLY A 186 -1.86 16.44 20.40
N SER A 187 -2.15 17.11 21.51
CA SER A 187 -3.36 17.91 21.71
C SER A 187 -2.99 19.33 22.11
N LYS A 188 -3.71 20.31 21.57
CA LYS A 188 -3.62 21.72 21.98
C LYS A 188 -4.99 22.21 22.43
N SER A 189 -5.03 23.16 23.36
CA SER A 189 -6.28 23.79 23.77
C SER A 189 -6.65 24.89 22.78
N VAL A 190 -7.82 24.77 22.14
CA VAL A 190 -8.40 25.78 21.26
C VAL A 190 -9.80 26.07 21.79
N ASN A 191 -10.09 27.33 22.14
CA ASN A 191 -11.37 27.74 22.74
C ASN A 191 -11.78 26.87 23.95
N SER A 192 -10.82 26.55 24.82
CA SER A 192 -11.01 25.68 26.00
C SER A 192 -11.45 24.24 25.69
N LYS A 193 -11.28 23.78 24.44
CA LYS A 193 -11.50 22.39 24.03
C LYS A 193 -10.18 21.78 23.54
N PRO A 194 -9.89 20.51 23.90
CA PRO A 194 -8.74 19.82 23.35
C PRO A 194 -8.97 19.53 21.87
N GLU A 195 -8.05 20.02 21.03
CA GLU A 195 -8.00 19.70 19.61
C GLU A 195 -6.71 18.95 19.31
N ALA A 196 -6.84 17.80 18.65
CA ALA A 196 -5.70 17.03 18.18
C ALA A 196 -4.91 17.83 17.13
N PHE A 197 -3.58 17.74 17.18
CA PHE A 197 -2.69 18.26 16.16
C PHE A 197 -1.67 17.21 15.74
N PHE A 198 -1.12 17.42 14.56
CA PHE A 198 0.03 16.69 14.04
C PHE A 198 1.02 17.69 13.44
N GLU A 199 2.31 17.39 13.54
CA GLU A 199 3.39 18.24 13.03
C GLU A 199 4.51 17.38 12.43
N VAL A 200 4.91 17.71 11.20
CA VAL A 200 6.08 17.14 10.52
C VAL A 200 7.31 18.00 10.81
N LYS A 201 8.26 17.47 11.59
CA LYS A 201 9.49 18.16 11.99
C LYS A 201 10.69 17.60 11.25
N LYS A 202 11.35 18.43 10.43
CA LYS A 202 12.65 18.09 9.82
C LYS A 202 13.73 18.01 10.90
N LYS A 203 14.65 17.04 10.76
CA LYS A 203 15.78 16.82 11.66
C LYS A 203 17.14 16.99 10.99
N SER A 204 17.23 16.77 9.68
CA SER A 204 18.45 17.03 8.94
C SER A 204 18.60 18.52 8.62
N THR A 205 19.82 18.94 8.28
CA THR A 205 20.18 20.34 7.99
C THR A 205 19.77 20.79 6.60
N GLU A 206 19.76 19.87 5.62
CA GLU A 206 19.45 20.14 4.22
C GLU A 206 18.05 20.73 4.05
N ASP A 207 17.88 21.69 3.13
CA ASP A 207 16.61 22.38 2.86
C ASP A 207 16.03 21.98 1.48
N PRO A 208 15.44 20.78 1.37
CA PRO A 208 14.82 20.32 0.13
C PRO A 208 13.65 21.22 -0.28
N ILE A 209 13.59 21.56 -1.57
CA ILE A 209 12.49 22.31 -2.19
C ILE A 209 11.74 21.35 -3.11
N ILE A 210 10.41 21.34 -3.04
CA ILE A 210 9.56 20.62 -3.98
C ILE A 210 8.87 21.59 -4.95
N THR A 211 8.90 21.25 -6.23
CA THR A 211 8.29 22.01 -7.32
C THR A 211 7.27 21.13 -8.05
N TYR A 212 6.07 21.67 -8.27
CA TYR A 212 5.00 21.02 -9.03
C TYR A 212 4.04 22.06 -9.63
N GLY A 213 3.83 21.99 -10.95
CA GLY A 213 3.10 23.05 -11.66
C GLY A 213 3.77 24.42 -11.46
N SER A 214 3.03 25.42 -11.01
CA SER A 214 3.55 26.75 -10.65
C SER A 214 3.95 26.89 -9.17
N THR A 215 3.81 25.83 -8.38
CA THR A 215 4.09 25.87 -6.93
C THR A 215 5.52 25.46 -6.65
N ARG A 216 6.20 26.22 -5.78
CA ARG A 216 7.53 25.94 -5.25
C ARG A 216 7.50 26.20 -3.75
N GLU A 217 7.78 25.19 -2.94
CA GLU A 217 7.71 25.26 -1.48
C GLU A 217 8.72 24.31 -0.82
N SER A 218 8.98 24.45 0.48
CA SER A 218 9.85 23.49 1.18
C SER A 218 9.19 22.12 1.24
N LEU A 219 9.99 21.06 1.13
CA LEU A 219 9.47 19.69 1.23
C LEU A 219 8.81 19.44 2.60
N THR A 220 9.33 20.05 3.67
CA THR A 220 8.72 19.98 5.00
C THR A 220 7.29 20.54 5.02
N TYR A 221 7.08 21.72 4.41
CA TYR A 221 5.75 22.31 4.33
C TYR A 221 4.80 21.47 3.46
N PHE A 222 5.32 20.94 2.35
CA PHE A 222 4.58 20.01 1.51
C PHE A 222 4.16 18.75 2.27
N LEU A 223 5.08 18.11 3.00
CA LEU A 223 4.81 16.92 3.82
C LEU A 223 3.85 17.23 4.99
N GLN A 224 3.85 18.46 5.53
CA GLN A 224 2.85 18.87 6.51
C GLN A 224 1.45 18.93 5.86
N LYS A 225 1.33 19.50 4.66
CA LYS A 225 0.06 19.66 3.92
C LYS A 225 -0.46 18.35 3.34
N TYR A 226 0.43 17.55 2.77
CA TYR A 226 0.20 16.23 2.18
C TYR A 226 0.90 15.18 3.02
N THR A 227 0.37 14.97 4.22
CA THR A 227 0.96 14.10 5.23
C THR A 227 1.14 12.66 4.73
N PRO A 228 2.34 12.09 4.87
CA PRO A 228 2.57 10.68 4.59
C PRO A 228 1.65 9.77 5.40
N THR A 229 1.35 8.61 4.83
CA THR A 229 0.59 7.56 5.51
C THR A 229 1.55 6.54 6.09
N PHE A 230 1.38 6.21 7.37
CA PHE A 230 2.11 5.14 8.03
C PHE A 230 1.27 3.87 8.06
N TRP A 231 1.88 2.72 7.75
CA TRP A 231 1.30 1.40 7.95
C TRP A 231 1.98 0.69 9.11
N PHE A 232 1.21 -0.12 9.83
CA PHE A 232 1.65 -0.84 11.01
C PHE A 232 1.53 -2.36 10.83
N ALA A 233 2.30 -3.09 11.63
CA ALA A 233 2.40 -4.55 11.60
C ALA A 233 1.05 -5.28 11.81
N ASN A 234 0.07 -4.63 12.43
CA ASN A 234 -1.28 -5.16 12.64
C ASN A 234 -2.27 -4.79 11.51
N GLY A 235 -1.79 -4.21 10.40
CA GLY A 235 -2.63 -3.76 9.28
C GLY A 235 -3.29 -2.39 9.48
N ALA A 236 -3.01 -1.71 10.61
CA ALA A 236 -3.50 -0.36 10.84
C ALA A 236 -2.79 0.67 9.94
N GLN A 237 -3.48 1.79 9.71
CA GLN A 237 -3.03 2.92 8.91
C GLN A 237 -3.17 4.20 9.72
N LEU A 238 -2.15 5.06 9.71
CA LEU A 238 -2.21 6.39 10.30
C LEU A 238 -1.98 7.44 9.22
N PHE A 239 -2.94 8.34 9.09
CA PHE A 239 -2.82 9.55 8.29
C PHE A 239 -3.21 10.75 9.17
N GLN A 240 -2.28 11.68 9.37
CA GLN A 240 -2.42 12.77 10.34
C GLN A 240 -2.66 12.21 11.75
N ASN A 241 -3.75 12.59 12.42
CA ASN A 241 -4.17 12.03 13.71
C ASN A 241 -5.14 10.84 13.59
N ASN A 242 -5.49 10.39 12.39
CA ASN A 242 -6.52 9.38 12.20
C ASN A 242 -5.89 7.99 12.09
N LEU A 243 -6.04 7.19 13.14
CA LEU A 243 -5.67 5.78 13.16
C LEU A 243 -6.85 4.95 12.68
N VAL A 244 -6.66 4.17 11.62
CA VAL A 244 -7.64 3.25 11.08
C VAL A 244 -7.15 1.82 11.26
N THR A 245 -7.80 1.09 12.14
CA THR A 245 -7.47 -0.31 12.45
C THR A 245 -8.48 -1.24 11.78
N PRO A 246 -8.04 -2.27 11.04
CA PRO A 246 -8.93 -3.30 10.53
C PRO A 246 -9.70 -3.99 11.66
N LYS A 247 -11.01 -4.22 11.47
CA LYS A 247 -11.84 -4.98 12.42
C LYS A 247 -11.64 -6.49 12.31
N GLU A 248 -11.27 -6.98 11.14
CA GLU A 248 -11.09 -8.40 10.85
C GLU A 248 -9.75 -8.90 11.43
N SER A 249 -9.81 -9.92 12.28
CA SER A 249 -8.63 -10.59 12.80
C SER A 249 -8.08 -11.57 11.77
N VAL A 250 -6.75 -11.59 11.61
CA VAL A 250 -6.07 -12.54 10.71
C VAL A 250 -5.41 -13.63 11.54
N ASP A 251 -5.63 -14.90 11.18
CA ASP A 251 -5.06 -16.07 11.89
C ASP A 251 -3.56 -16.27 11.60
N GLY A 252 -3.05 -15.63 10.55
CA GLY A 252 -1.68 -15.71 10.05
C GLY A 252 -1.61 -16.23 8.62
N ILE A 253 -0.45 -16.12 7.96
CA ILE A 253 -0.25 -16.68 6.63
C ILE A 253 -0.26 -18.21 6.68
N SER A 254 -0.91 -18.85 5.70
CA SER A 254 -0.86 -20.31 5.55
C SER A 254 0.56 -20.78 5.19
N LEU A 255 1.05 -21.84 5.84
CA LEU A 255 2.34 -22.48 5.51
C LEU A 255 2.41 -22.97 4.05
N LYS A 256 1.26 -23.17 3.38
CA LYS A 256 1.22 -23.51 1.94
C LYS A 256 1.76 -22.37 1.07
N ASN A 257 1.68 -21.14 1.55
CA ASN A 257 2.19 -19.94 0.86
C ASN A 257 3.65 -19.63 1.22
N ILE A 258 4.29 -20.42 2.09
CA ILE A 258 5.71 -20.34 2.39
C ILE A 258 6.42 -21.43 1.58
N ILE A 259 7.32 -21.04 0.69
CA ILE A 259 8.05 -21.89 -0.24
C ILE A 259 9.49 -22.05 0.28
N PRO A 260 9.90 -23.25 0.69
CA PRO A 260 11.29 -23.46 1.11
C PRO A 260 12.22 -23.39 -0.11
N MET A 261 13.38 -22.77 0.06
CA MET A 261 14.43 -22.65 -0.94
C MET A 261 15.78 -22.98 -0.31
N ASN A 262 16.66 -23.62 -1.08
CA ASN A 262 17.99 -23.96 -0.62
C ASN A 262 18.93 -22.76 -0.74
N TRP A 263 19.45 -22.26 0.39
CA TRP A 263 20.40 -21.14 0.43
C TRP A 263 21.86 -21.58 0.67
N ASN A 264 22.17 -22.86 0.45
CA ASN A 264 23.54 -23.37 0.60
C ASN A 264 24.51 -22.68 -0.36
N GLY A 265 25.61 -22.16 0.17
CA GLY A 265 26.60 -21.40 -0.61
C GLY A 265 26.22 -19.94 -0.83
N VAL A 266 25.08 -19.47 -0.30
CA VAL A 266 24.63 -18.09 -0.39
C VAL A 266 24.89 -17.36 0.93
N SER A 267 25.48 -16.18 0.85
CA SER A 267 25.63 -15.29 2.01
C SER A 267 24.31 -14.56 2.26
N ILE A 268 23.52 -15.04 3.22
CA ILE A 268 22.26 -14.39 3.62
C ILE A 268 22.45 -13.03 4.31
N ARG A 269 23.69 -12.51 4.38
CA ARG A 269 24.04 -11.14 4.78
C ARG A 269 24.01 -10.15 3.61
N LYS A 270 24.13 -10.65 2.38
CA LYS A 270 24.26 -9.86 1.16
C LYS A 270 22.93 -9.90 0.40
N GLU A 271 22.20 -8.80 0.44
CA GLU A 271 20.90 -8.67 -0.24
C GLU A 271 21.07 -8.60 -1.76
N SER A 272 21.74 -7.55 -2.24
CA SER A 272 21.85 -7.19 -3.66
C SER A 272 23.09 -7.78 -4.32
N GLN A 273 22.97 -8.08 -5.62
CA GLN A 273 24.09 -8.50 -6.48
C GLN A 273 24.96 -7.32 -6.94
N GLY A 274 24.52 -6.08 -6.70
CA GLY A 274 25.25 -4.86 -7.03
C GLY A 274 25.24 -4.54 -8.53
N ILE A 275 26.42 -4.13 -9.03
CA ILE A 275 26.64 -3.77 -10.43
C ILE A 275 27.62 -4.75 -11.07
N ALA A 276 27.54 -4.98 -12.37
CA ALA A 276 28.44 -5.91 -13.05
C ALA A 276 29.92 -5.49 -12.88
N PRO A 277 30.86 -6.42 -12.58
CA PRO A 277 30.64 -7.86 -12.34
C PRO A 277 29.92 -8.13 -11.00
N TYR A 278 28.87 -8.95 -11.05
CA TYR A 278 27.94 -9.15 -9.94
C TYR A 278 28.56 -9.93 -8.75
N GLU A 279 28.06 -9.64 -7.55
CA GLU A 279 28.33 -10.43 -6.35
C GLU A 279 27.53 -11.74 -6.39
N THR A 280 28.21 -12.83 -6.75
CA THR A 280 27.56 -14.12 -7.05
C THR A 280 27.14 -14.94 -5.83
N ASP A 281 27.57 -14.55 -4.63
CA ASP A 281 27.15 -15.15 -3.35
C ASP A 281 26.01 -14.38 -2.65
N SER A 282 25.39 -13.42 -3.34
CA SER A 282 24.26 -12.63 -2.83
C SER A 282 22.91 -13.35 -2.96
N ILE A 283 21.94 -12.96 -2.12
CA ILE A 283 20.56 -13.44 -2.17
C ILE A 283 19.95 -13.17 -3.54
N GLN A 284 20.07 -11.92 -4.04
CA GLN A 284 19.49 -11.51 -5.31
C GLN A 284 20.07 -12.30 -6.49
N TYR A 285 21.39 -12.47 -6.58
CA TYR A 285 22.01 -13.24 -7.67
C TYR A 285 21.55 -14.70 -7.66
N HIS A 286 21.55 -15.34 -6.49
CA HIS A 286 21.08 -16.70 -6.35
C HIS A 286 19.61 -16.83 -6.75
N PHE A 287 18.75 -15.94 -6.22
CA PHE A 287 17.31 -15.97 -6.49
C PHE A 287 17.00 -15.76 -7.98
N ILE A 288 17.66 -14.80 -8.64
CA ILE A 288 17.53 -14.56 -10.08
C ILE A 288 17.86 -15.81 -10.89
N ASN A 289 18.94 -16.53 -10.53
CA ASN A 289 19.33 -17.76 -11.22
C ASN A 289 18.30 -18.88 -11.06
N GLU A 290 17.74 -19.04 -9.86
CA GLU A 290 16.71 -20.06 -9.58
C GLU A 290 15.46 -19.83 -10.43
N VAL A 291 15.02 -18.57 -10.57
CA VAL A 291 13.81 -18.23 -11.34
C VAL A 291 14.09 -17.88 -12.81
N HIS A 292 15.34 -18.01 -13.27
CA HIS A 292 15.76 -17.53 -14.60
C HIS A 292 14.95 -18.15 -15.75
N LYS A 293 14.53 -19.41 -15.59
CA LYS A 293 13.76 -20.16 -16.60
C LYS A 293 12.27 -19.85 -16.56
N ASP A 294 11.78 -19.27 -15.48
CA ASP A 294 10.35 -19.07 -15.24
C ASP A 294 9.81 -17.78 -15.87
N PHE A 295 10.70 -16.85 -16.24
CA PHE A 295 10.35 -15.53 -16.75
C PHE A 295 10.92 -15.25 -18.13
N GLU A 296 10.16 -14.63 -19.02
CA GLU A 296 10.65 -14.14 -20.32
C GLU A 296 11.60 -12.95 -20.14
N ILE A 297 11.23 -12.02 -19.25
CA ILE A 297 12.03 -10.84 -18.89
C ILE A 297 12.31 -10.87 -17.38
N ILE A 298 13.55 -10.55 -17.00
CA ILE A 298 13.96 -10.34 -15.61
C ILE A 298 14.63 -8.98 -15.52
N TYR A 299 14.14 -8.16 -14.59
CA TYR A 299 14.61 -6.80 -14.36
C TYR A 299 15.06 -6.65 -12.90
N ASP A 300 16.29 -6.21 -12.70
CA ASP A 300 16.90 -5.83 -11.42
C ASP A 300 16.55 -4.36 -11.12
N ASP A 301 15.45 -4.13 -10.40
CA ASP A 301 14.97 -2.79 -10.07
C ASP A 301 15.50 -2.25 -8.73
N ASP A 302 16.28 -3.06 -7.99
CA ASP A 302 16.91 -2.70 -6.71
C ASP A 302 17.56 -1.30 -6.72
N GLY A 303 17.15 -0.47 -5.77
CA GLY A 303 17.64 0.88 -5.51
C GLY A 303 16.54 1.92 -5.30
N SER A 304 16.88 3.08 -4.70
CA SER A 304 15.92 4.13 -4.31
C SER A 304 14.86 4.42 -5.38
N GLY A 305 13.58 4.33 -5.02
CA GLY A 305 12.45 4.54 -5.93
C GLY A 305 12.02 3.31 -6.73
N GLU A 306 12.50 2.12 -6.38
CA GLU A 306 12.08 0.85 -6.97
C GLU A 306 10.58 0.54 -6.81
N ILE A 307 10.09 -0.33 -7.70
CA ILE A 307 8.82 -1.05 -7.58
C ILE A 307 8.99 -2.26 -6.66
N ALA A 308 10.08 -3.00 -6.85
CA ALA A 308 10.50 -4.20 -6.12
C ALA A 308 12.01 -4.43 -6.37
N ASP A 309 12.67 -5.32 -5.63
CA ASP A 309 14.09 -5.61 -5.86
C ASP A 309 14.33 -6.34 -7.19
N VAL A 310 13.45 -7.28 -7.53
CA VAL A 310 13.48 -8.04 -8.79
C VAL A 310 12.06 -8.11 -9.38
N ILE A 311 11.96 -7.93 -10.69
CA ILE A 311 10.71 -8.03 -11.43
C ILE A 311 10.84 -9.13 -12.48
N GLY A 312 9.96 -10.12 -12.43
CA GLY A 312 9.77 -11.11 -13.48
C GLY A 312 8.54 -10.78 -14.33
N ILE A 313 8.64 -10.90 -15.65
CA ILE A 313 7.52 -10.61 -16.56
C ILE A 313 7.35 -11.76 -17.56
N ASN A 314 6.10 -12.17 -17.75
CA ASN A 314 5.67 -13.14 -18.77
C ASN A 314 4.53 -12.56 -19.62
N ASN A 315 4.64 -12.69 -20.94
CA ASN A 315 3.67 -12.17 -21.88
C ASN A 315 2.67 -13.25 -22.32
N GLY A 316 1.55 -13.39 -21.62
CA GLY A 316 0.45 -14.28 -22.00
C GLY A 316 -0.42 -13.71 -23.13
N ASP A 317 -1.40 -14.49 -23.63
CA ASP A 317 -2.25 -14.06 -24.75
C ASP A 317 -3.08 -12.81 -24.44
N LYS A 318 -3.72 -12.78 -23.26
CA LYS A 318 -4.63 -11.70 -22.83
C LYS A 318 -4.11 -10.91 -21.64
N THR A 319 -3.11 -11.44 -20.94
CA THR A 319 -2.56 -10.86 -19.72
C THR A 319 -1.06 -10.72 -19.81
N ILE A 320 -0.53 -9.72 -19.10
CA ILE A 320 0.89 -9.60 -18.81
C ILE A 320 1.04 -9.91 -17.32
N ASP A 321 1.66 -11.03 -16.99
CA ASP A 321 1.87 -11.44 -15.60
C ASP A 321 3.14 -10.78 -15.07
N ILE A 322 2.98 -9.91 -14.06
CA ILE A 322 4.02 -9.11 -13.42
C ILE A 322 4.29 -9.68 -12.03
N HIS A 323 5.50 -10.18 -11.82
CA HIS A 323 5.93 -10.78 -10.57
C HIS A 323 6.90 -9.84 -9.84
N LEU A 324 6.50 -9.32 -8.69
CA LEU A 324 7.25 -8.38 -7.87
C LEU A 324 7.87 -9.12 -6.69
N PHE A 325 9.20 -9.22 -6.67
CA PHE A 325 9.95 -9.91 -5.61
C PHE A 325 10.64 -8.89 -4.71
N HIS A 326 10.26 -8.91 -3.43
CA HIS A 326 10.88 -8.10 -2.39
C HIS A 326 11.86 -8.94 -1.58
N LEU A 327 13.15 -8.65 -1.69
CA LEU A 327 14.25 -9.41 -1.12
C LEU A 327 14.78 -8.69 0.12
N LYS A 328 15.09 -9.46 1.17
CA LYS A 328 15.74 -8.87 2.34
C LYS A 328 16.81 -9.77 2.94
N TYR A 329 17.96 -9.20 3.31
CA TYR A 329 18.98 -9.95 4.04
C TYR A 329 18.48 -10.41 5.42
N ALA A 330 19.11 -11.45 5.94
CA ALA A 330 18.93 -11.91 7.29
C ALA A 330 19.77 -11.07 8.25
N LYS A 331 19.12 -10.39 9.21
CA LYS A 331 19.81 -9.67 10.29
C LYS A 331 20.77 -10.60 11.02
N ASN A 332 21.99 -10.11 11.23
CA ASN A 332 23.09 -10.90 11.79
C ASN A 332 23.48 -12.15 10.98
N GLY A 333 23.02 -12.28 9.74
CA GLY A 333 23.39 -13.36 8.80
C GLY A 333 23.06 -14.75 9.29
N ARG A 334 21.90 -14.93 9.94
CA ARG A 334 21.45 -16.22 10.47
C ARG A 334 19.95 -16.38 10.28
N THR A 335 19.51 -17.63 10.15
CA THR A 335 18.10 -17.97 10.33
C THR A 335 17.67 -17.64 11.76
N SER A 336 16.49 -17.06 11.92
CA SER A 336 15.96 -16.68 13.23
C SER A 336 14.46 -16.39 13.19
N ASN A 337 13.84 -16.43 14.38
CA ASN A 337 12.47 -15.95 14.60
C ASN A 337 12.39 -14.46 14.95
N ASP A 338 13.39 -13.67 14.55
CA ASP A 338 13.37 -12.22 14.77
C ASP A 338 12.43 -11.55 13.75
N ILE A 339 11.25 -11.15 14.23
CA ILE A 339 10.21 -10.47 13.45
C ILE A 339 10.72 -9.19 12.76
N SER A 340 11.78 -8.57 13.28
CA SER A 340 12.31 -7.34 12.72
C SER A 340 12.97 -7.53 11.34
N ASN A 341 13.24 -8.78 10.91
CA ASN A 341 13.61 -9.12 9.53
C ASN A 341 12.48 -8.89 8.51
N PHE A 342 11.24 -8.77 8.99
CA PHE A 342 10.04 -8.82 8.14
C PHE A 342 9.33 -7.47 8.02
N TYR A 343 9.58 -6.52 8.92
CA TYR A 343 8.86 -5.24 8.90
C TYR A 343 9.05 -4.48 7.59
N GLU A 344 10.30 -4.25 7.18
CA GLU A 344 10.61 -3.49 5.97
C GLU A 344 10.09 -4.20 4.71
N VAL A 345 10.37 -5.50 4.56
CA VAL A 345 9.98 -6.27 3.36
C VAL A 345 8.47 -6.47 3.25
N CYS A 346 7.75 -6.57 4.38
CA CYS A 346 6.28 -6.52 4.38
C CYS A 346 5.77 -5.14 3.97
N GLY A 347 6.44 -4.08 4.42
CA GLY A 347 6.15 -2.72 4.03
C GLY A 347 6.32 -2.49 2.53
N GLN A 348 7.45 -2.92 1.95
CA GLN A 348 7.71 -2.87 0.50
C GLN A 348 6.64 -3.64 -0.28
N ALA A 349 6.29 -4.85 0.15
CA ALA A 349 5.21 -5.63 -0.46
C ALA A 349 3.86 -4.89 -0.45
N GLN A 350 3.48 -4.23 0.66
CA GLN A 350 2.24 -3.43 0.71
C GLN A 350 2.29 -2.19 -0.17
N LYS A 351 3.43 -1.47 -0.19
CA LYS A 351 3.63 -0.27 -1.01
C LYS A 351 3.53 -0.59 -2.50
N SER A 352 4.14 -1.69 -2.95
CA SER A 352 4.21 -2.05 -4.37
C SER A 352 2.84 -2.33 -4.99
N LEU A 353 1.81 -2.64 -4.18
CA LEU A 353 0.43 -2.81 -4.66
C LEU A 353 -0.12 -1.57 -5.38
N ASN A 354 0.38 -0.37 -5.05
CA ASN A 354 -0.04 0.87 -5.70
C ASN A 354 0.14 0.82 -7.23
N TRP A 355 1.13 0.08 -7.73
CA TRP A 355 1.38 -0.08 -9.17
C TRP A 355 0.26 -0.79 -9.93
N LYS A 356 -0.54 -1.63 -9.26
CA LYS A 356 -1.75 -2.23 -9.85
C LYS A 356 -2.78 -1.17 -10.27
N TYR A 357 -2.85 -0.05 -9.56
CA TYR A 357 -3.85 1.01 -9.80
C TYR A 357 -3.32 2.15 -10.66
N ARG A 358 -2.05 2.12 -11.04
CA ARG A 358 -1.49 3.06 -12.00
C ARG A 358 -1.82 2.60 -13.41
N ASP A 359 -1.75 3.53 -14.36
CA ASP A 359 -1.85 3.18 -15.77
C ASP A 359 -0.72 2.20 -16.11
N GLY A 360 -1.02 1.13 -16.86
CA GLY A 360 -0.01 0.13 -17.23
C GLY A 360 1.17 0.75 -17.99
N LYS A 361 0.94 1.83 -18.73
CA LYS A 361 2.00 2.62 -19.36
C LYS A 361 2.97 3.21 -18.35
N ASP A 362 2.50 3.65 -17.18
CA ASP A 362 3.36 4.25 -16.15
C ASP A 362 4.32 3.22 -15.56
N PHE A 363 3.91 1.96 -15.43
CA PHE A 363 4.77 0.86 -15.00
C PHE A 363 5.96 0.67 -15.96
N PHE A 364 5.70 0.52 -17.27
CA PHE A 364 6.79 0.33 -18.23
C PHE A 364 7.63 1.59 -18.44
N ASN A 365 7.02 2.79 -18.40
CA ASN A 365 7.78 4.03 -18.43
C ASN A 365 8.77 4.13 -17.25
N HIS A 366 8.38 3.64 -16.07
CA HIS A 366 9.26 3.60 -14.91
C HIS A 366 10.48 2.72 -15.17
N LEU A 367 10.26 1.49 -15.66
CA LEU A 367 11.36 0.58 -16.01
C LEU A 367 12.28 1.15 -17.09
N LEU A 368 11.70 1.72 -18.15
CA LEU A 368 12.46 2.33 -19.26
C LEU A 368 13.31 3.53 -18.80
N ARG A 369 12.82 4.35 -17.85
CA ARG A 369 13.60 5.47 -17.29
C ARG A 369 14.83 5.03 -16.50
N ARG A 370 14.79 3.84 -15.90
CA ARG A 370 15.79 3.36 -14.96
C ARG A 370 16.72 2.28 -15.53
N VAL A 371 16.59 1.90 -16.81
CA VAL A 371 17.32 0.77 -17.43
C VAL A 371 18.82 0.77 -17.12
N THR A 372 19.46 1.93 -17.06
CA THR A 372 20.87 2.02 -16.66
C THR A 372 21.01 2.03 -15.14
N LYS A 373 21.56 0.95 -14.56
CA LYS A 373 22.03 0.91 -13.17
C LYS A 373 23.43 1.53 -13.11
N SER A 374 23.69 2.42 -12.14
CA SER A 374 24.99 3.08 -12.00
C SER A 374 25.47 3.13 -10.54
N LYS A 375 26.76 2.88 -10.33
CA LYS A 375 27.42 2.98 -9.01
C LYS A 375 28.92 3.24 -9.22
N ASN A 376 29.46 4.27 -8.57
CA ASN A 376 30.87 4.66 -8.66
C ASN A 376 31.40 4.72 -10.11
N ASP A 377 30.68 5.44 -10.98
CA ASP A 377 30.98 5.61 -12.42
C ASP A 377 30.99 4.33 -13.28
N VAL A 378 30.66 3.18 -12.70
CA VAL A 378 30.38 1.94 -13.44
C VAL A 378 28.89 1.90 -13.77
N THR A 379 28.55 1.35 -14.93
CA THR A 379 27.17 1.14 -15.38
C THR A 379 26.93 -0.30 -15.81
N CYS A 380 25.71 -0.79 -15.61
CA CYS A 380 25.21 -2.01 -16.23
C CYS A 380 23.72 -1.87 -16.55
N SER A 381 23.19 -2.78 -17.38
CA SER A 381 21.75 -2.86 -17.60
C SER A 381 21.05 -3.43 -16.36
N ARG A 382 19.88 -2.89 -16.04
CA ARG A 382 18.91 -3.51 -15.12
C ARG A 382 18.18 -4.70 -15.75
N ILE A 383 18.16 -4.79 -17.08
CA ILE A 383 17.57 -5.92 -17.79
C ILE A 383 18.56 -7.08 -17.74
N ILE A 384 18.26 -8.08 -16.92
CA ILE A 384 19.06 -9.30 -16.75
C ILE A 384 18.71 -10.32 -17.84
N LYS A 385 17.43 -10.39 -18.22
CA LYS A 385 16.91 -11.23 -19.30
C LYS A 385 15.88 -10.44 -20.10
N GLY A 386 15.89 -10.58 -21.43
CA GLY A 386 15.13 -9.75 -22.36
C GLY A 386 15.95 -8.54 -22.84
N ASN A 387 15.27 -7.57 -23.44
CA ASN A 387 15.88 -6.32 -23.92
C ASN A 387 14.88 -5.13 -23.81
N GLU A 388 15.34 -3.92 -24.17
CA GLU A 388 14.50 -2.71 -24.10
C GLU A 388 13.34 -2.73 -25.10
N GLU A 389 13.51 -3.32 -26.29
CA GLU A 389 12.43 -3.46 -27.29
C GLU A 389 11.30 -4.33 -26.75
N ASP A 390 11.62 -5.39 -25.98
CA ASP A 390 10.62 -6.22 -25.32
C ASP A 390 9.76 -5.39 -24.34
N LEU A 391 10.37 -4.48 -23.58
CA LEU A 391 9.65 -3.58 -22.66
C LEU A 391 8.78 -2.57 -23.42
N GLU A 392 9.25 -2.04 -24.56
CA GLU A 392 8.45 -1.13 -25.40
C GLU A 392 7.25 -1.84 -26.03
N LEU A 393 7.40 -3.09 -26.46
CA LEU A 393 6.30 -3.91 -26.95
C LEU A 393 5.25 -4.17 -25.87
N LEU A 394 5.70 -4.51 -24.66
CA LEU A 394 4.81 -4.72 -23.52
C LEU A 394 4.13 -3.42 -23.06
N LEU A 395 4.81 -2.27 -23.12
CA LEU A 395 4.21 -0.97 -22.86
C LEU A 395 3.02 -0.72 -23.80
N ASN A 396 3.19 -1.00 -25.10
CA ASN A 396 2.12 -0.84 -26.07
C ASN A 396 0.96 -1.83 -25.82
N ALA A 397 1.28 -3.08 -25.45
CA ALA A 397 0.27 -4.09 -25.13
C ALA A 397 -0.53 -3.73 -23.86
N ALA A 398 0.14 -3.34 -22.78
CA ALA A 398 -0.48 -2.93 -21.52
C ALA A 398 -1.40 -1.70 -21.68
N LYS A 399 -1.08 -0.84 -22.65
CA LYS A 399 -1.89 0.35 -22.94
C LYS A 399 -3.19 0.04 -23.67
N TRP A 400 -3.20 -0.96 -24.55
CA TRP A 400 -4.25 -1.11 -25.55
C TRP A 400 -4.93 -2.47 -25.59
N THR A 401 -4.24 -3.55 -25.25
CA THR A 401 -4.67 -4.90 -25.63
C THR A 401 -4.66 -5.92 -24.49
N LYS A 402 -3.83 -5.74 -23.45
CA LYS A 402 -3.65 -6.74 -22.39
C LYS A 402 -3.83 -6.15 -21.00
N GLU A 403 -4.48 -6.92 -20.15
CA GLU A 403 -4.59 -6.62 -18.72
C GLU A 403 -3.28 -6.97 -18.00
N MET A 404 -2.86 -6.14 -17.05
CA MET A 404 -1.71 -6.44 -16.21
C MET A 404 -2.14 -7.17 -14.94
N LYS A 405 -1.56 -8.33 -14.70
CA LYS A 405 -1.85 -9.16 -13.54
C LYS A 405 -0.65 -9.21 -12.61
N PHE A 406 -0.83 -8.69 -11.40
CA PHE A 406 0.26 -8.55 -10.43
C PHE A 406 0.31 -9.73 -9.46
N HIS A 407 1.52 -10.18 -9.16
CA HIS A 407 1.85 -11.18 -8.16
C HIS A 407 2.95 -10.63 -7.25
N ILE A 408 2.80 -10.74 -5.94
CA ILE A 408 3.75 -10.18 -4.98
C ILE A 408 4.38 -11.30 -4.14
N TYR A 409 5.69 -11.21 -3.98
CA TYR A 409 6.49 -12.20 -3.29
C TYR A 409 7.44 -11.54 -2.29
N ILE A 410 7.70 -12.23 -1.20
CA ILE A 410 8.77 -11.90 -0.25
C ILE A 410 9.82 -12.98 -0.35
N VAL A 411 11.10 -12.61 -0.39
CA VAL A 411 12.24 -13.51 -0.33
C VAL A 411 13.03 -13.17 0.92
N GLN A 412 12.88 -14.00 1.96
CA GLN A 412 13.45 -13.74 3.27
C GLN A 412 14.08 -15.03 3.83
N PRO A 413 15.38 -15.27 3.56
CA PRO A 413 16.05 -16.51 3.94
C PRO A 413 16.20 -16.68 5.45
N SER A 414 16.00 -15.65 6.28
CA SER A 414 16.04 -15.83 7.74
C SER A 414 14.92 -16.72 8.29
N LEU A 415 13.81 -16.87 7.55
CA LEU A 415 12.68 -17.69 7.96
C LEU A 415 12.97 -19.16 7.69
N VAL A 416 12.66 -20.03 8.66
CA VAL A 416 12.57 -21.48 8.42
C VAL A 416 11.09 -21.86 8.45
N LYS A 417 10.57 -22.39 7.35
CA LYS A 417 9.12 -22.59 7.14
C LYS A 417 8.38 -23.24 8.32
N ASN A 418 8.92 -24.33 8.86
CA ASN A 418 8.26 -25.11 9.90
C ASN A 418 8.56 -24.61 11.33
N GLU A 419 9.42 -23.61 11.48
CA GLU A 419 9.81 -23.03 12.77
C GLU A 419 9.34 -21.58 12.93
N ALA A 420 8.55 -21.09 11.98
CA ALA A 420 8.04 -19.71 11.96
C ALA A 420 7.24 -19.39 13.23
N SER A 421 7.67 -18.36 13.95
CA SER A 421 6.96 -17.87 15.14
C SER A 421 5.58 -17.32 14.79
N LYS A 422 4.65 -17.40 15.75
CA LYS A 422 3.28 -16.87 15.59
C LYS A 422 3.27 -15.39 15.19
N SER A 423 4.18 -14.58 15.73
CA SER A 423 4.24 -13.15 15.43
C SER A 423 4.66 -12.88 13.98
N ILE A 424 5.60 -13.65 13.42
CA ILE A 424 5.97 -13.60 12.00
C ILE A 424 4.80 -14.03 11.13
N LEU A 425 4.14 -15.15 11.46
CA LEU A 425 2.99 -15.64 10.71
C LEU A 425 1.84 -14.63 10.69
N LEU A 426 1.58 -13.95 11.81
CA LEU A 426 0.58 -12.89 11.91
C LEU A 426 0.93 -11.66 11.06
N LEU A 427 2.20 -11.20 11.09
CA LEU A 427 2.64 -10.08 10.27
C LEU A 427 2.50 -10.39 8.77
N LEU A 428 2.99 -11.55 8.33
CA LEU A 428 2.84 -12.00 6.95
C LEU A 428 1.36 -12.20 6.57
N GLY A 429 0.55 -12.69 7.51
CA GLY A 429 -0.90 -12.82 7.36
C GLY A 429 -1.58 -11.46 7.15
N ASN A 430 -1.24 -10.45 7.94
CA ASN A 430 -1.77 -9.09 7.79
C ASN A 430 -1.38 -8.48 6.43
N THR A 431 -0.13 -8.70 6.00
CA THR A 431 0.32 -8.30 4.66
C THR A 431 -0.45 -9.01 3.56
N GLN A 432 -0.59 -10.34 3.64
CA GLN A 432 -1.38 -11.13 2.69
C GLN A 432 -2.84 -10.65 2.65
N HIS A 433 -3.45 -10.46 3.81
CA HIS A 433 -4.84 -10.01 3.92
C HIS A 433 -5.02 -8.63 3.28
N TYR A 434 -4.08 -7.69 3.48
CA TYR A 434 -4.11 -6.39 2.83
C TYR A 434 -4.02 -6.52 1.30
N LEU A 435 -3.03 -7.27 0.78
CA LEU A 435 -2.83 -7.47 -0.66
C LEU A 435 -4.04 -8.13 -1.33
N GLN A 436 -4.60 -9.16 -0.70
CA GLN A 436 -5.78 -9.87 -1.17
C GLN A 436 -7.03 -8.99 -1.12
N THR A 437 -7.24 -8.26 -0.02
CA THR A 437 -8.44 -7.43 0.16
C THR A 437 -8.44 -6.23 -0.75
N VAL A 438 -7.30 -5.53 -0.82
CA VAL A 438 -7.20 -4.28 -1.54
C VAL A 438 -7.07 -4.54 -3.03
N GLY A 439 -6.21 -5.48 -3.47
CA GLY A 439 -5.95 -5.69 -4.90
C GLY A 439 -6.14 -7.10 -5.44
N ASN A 440 -6.67 -8.04 -4.66
CA ASN A 440 -6.83 -9.44 -5.07
C ASN A 440 -5.49 -10.04 -5.57
N VAL A 441 -4.40 -9.66 -4.90
CA VAL A 441 -3.05 -10.12 -5.21
C VAL A 441 -2.62 -11.12 -4.15
N GLU A 442 -2.11 -12.27 -4.60
CA GLU A 442 -1.56 -13.28 -3.71
C GLU A 442 -0.22 -12.82 -3.10
N LEU A 443 0.09 -13.37 -1.93
CA LEU A 443 1.42 -13.27 -1.30
C LEU A 443 1.98 -14.68 -1.13
N LYS A 444 3.17 -14.92 -1.68
CA LYS A 444 4.00 -16.09 -1.33
C LYS A 444 5.34 -15.64 -0.75
N VAL A 445 5.94 -16.47 0.10
CA VAL A 445 7.17 -16.17 0.83
C VAL A 445 8.20 -17.26 0.55
N TYR A 446 9.32 -16.92 -0.10
CA TYR A 446 10.47 -17.80 -0.23
C TYR A 446 11.30 -17.73 1.06
N SER A 447 11.49 -18.88 1.70
CA SER A 447 12.17 -19.04 2.99
C SER A 447 13.39 -19.97 2.87
N SER A 448 14.13 -20.15 3.97
CA SER A 448 14.99 -21.35 4.13
C SER A 448 14.17 -22.61 4.36
#